data_AF-A0A967BGY0-F1
#
_entry.id   AF-A0A967BGY0-F1
#
_cell.length_a   1.000
_cell.length_b   1.000
_cell.length_c   1.000
_cell.angle_alpha   90.00
_cell.angle_beta   90.00
_cell.angle_gamma   90.00
#
_symmetry.space_group_name_H-M   'P 1'
#
loop_
_entity.id
_entity.type
_entity.pdbx_description
1 polymer ?
#
loop_
_entity_poly.entity_id
_entity_poly.type
_entity_poly.pdbx_seq_one_letter_code
_entity_poly.pdbx_strand_id
1 'polypeptide(L)'
;MRRAATHLVLACLLLGLVPSSAGAQKIAKEELFEKTLKAALQALAFYGRYDNPAEMQRVADIGYRIAQESKFQDYPYTFYLADMPEPNAFALPGGQ
;
A
#
# COMPACT_ATOMS: atom_id res chain seq x y z
N MET A 1 40.19 28.70 -41.49
CA MET A 1 38.97 29.41 -41.89
C MET A 1 37.79 28.44 -41.84
N ARG A 2 36.63 28.95 -41.39
CA ARG A 2 35.28 28.33 -41.29
C ARG A 2 35.02 27.42 -40.08
N ARG A 3 34.46 28.07 -39.06
CA ARG A 3 33.77 27.53 -37.89
C ARG A 3 32.42 26.95 -38.32
N ALA A 4 32.06 25.77 -37.83
CA ALA A 4 30.69 25.25 -37.83
C ALA A 4 30.38 24.92 -36.36
N ALA A 5 29.71 25.84 -35.67
CA ALA A 5 28.25 25.82 -35.46
C ALA A 5 27.86 24.86 -34.32
N THR A 6 28.04 25.41 -33.12
CA THR A 6 27.41 25.09 -31.84
C THR A 6 25.93 24.73 -31.99
N HIS A 7 25.53 23.52 -31.58
CA HIS A 7 24.22 23.31 -30.97
C HIS A 7 24.37 22.34 -29.79
N LEU A 8 24.49 22.99 -28.62
CA LEU A 8 24.21 22.49 -27.29
C LEU A 8 22.75 21.98 -27.25
N VAL A 9 22.53 20.69 -27.00
CA VAL A 9 21.25 20.21 -26.47
C VAL A 9 21.51 19.69 -25.05
N LEU A 10 21.40 20.64 -24.12
CA LEU A 10 21.30 20.43 -22.69
C LEU A 10 19.91 19.85 -22.42
N ALA A 11 19.79 18.53 -22.31
CA ALA A 11 18.58 17.90 -21.80
C ALA A 11 18.55 18.04 -20.27
N CYS A 12 18.08 19.21 -19.83
CA CYS A 12 17.71 19.49 -18.46
C CYS A 12 16.64 18.52 -17.96
N LEU A 13 16.82 18.12 -16.70
CA LEU A 13 15.79 17.91 -15.67
C LEU A 13 14.48 17.27 -16.15
N LEU A 14 14.26 16.03 -15.72
CA LEU A 14 13.00 15.57 -15.08
C LEU A 14 13.22 14.17 -14.49
N LEU A 15 14.28 13.99 -13.69
CA LEU A 15 14.25 12.99 -12.62
C LEU A 15 13.38 13.61 -11.52
N GLY A 16 12.07 13.54 -11.74
CA GLY A 16 11.08 13.88 -10.74
C GLY A 16 11.39 13.07 -9.49
N LEU A 17 11.89 13.77 -8.49
CA LEU A 17 11.79 13.40 -7.09
C LEU A 17 10.36 12.87 -6.88
N VAL A 18 10.23 11.55 -6.73
CA VAL A 18 9.09 11.00 -6.01
C VAL A 18 9.61 10.79 -4.59
N PRO A 19 9.53 11.77 -3.69
CA PRO A 19 9.59 11.43 -2.29
C PRO A 19 8.25 10.77 -1.99
N SER A 20 8.12 9.47 -2.29
CA SER A 20 7.19 8.64 -1.54
C SER A 20 7.79 8.46 -0.16
N SER A 21 7.84 9.55 0.62
CA SER A 21 7.76 9.40 2.07
C SER A 21 6.29 9.11 2.37
N ALA A 22 5.84 7.90 2.01
CA ALA A 22 4.92 7.22 2.90
C ALA A 22 5.73 7.11 4.19
N GLY A 23 5.54 8.07 5.10
CA GLY A 23 6.22 8.07 6.39
C GLY A 23 6.04 6.67 6.95
N ALA A 24 7.14 5.96 7.19
CA ALA A 24 7.09 4.61 7.71
C ALA A 24 6.16 4.64 8.91
N GLN A 25 4.99 3.99 8.78
CA GLN A 25 3.98 4.00 9.83
C GLN A 25 4.67 3.45 11.08
N LYS A 26 4.77 4.28 12.11
CA LYS A 26 5.36 3.86 13.36
C LYS A 26 4.36 2.89 13.98
N ILE A 27 4.70 1.60 14.01
CA ILE A 27 3.81 0.59 14.58
C ILE A 27 3.75 0.83 16.09
N ALA A 28 2.75 1.59 16.53
CA ALA A 28 2.65 2.04 17.92
C ALA A 28 2.48 0.85 18.90
N LYS A 29 2.06 -0.32 18.38
CA LYS A 29 1.80 -1.54 19.13
C LYS A 29 2.31 -2.76 18.36
N GLU A 30 3.62 -2.91 18.26
CA GLU A 30 4.30 -3.96 17.48
C GLU A 30 3.76 -5.36 17.77
N GLU A 31 3.73 -5.78 19.05
CA GLU A 31 3.23 -7.11 19.44
C GLU A 31 1.78 -7.34 18.99
N LEU A 32 0.93 -6.30 19.09
CA LEU A 32 -0.46 -6.40 18.65
C LEU A 32 -0.53 -6.60 17.14
N PHE A 33 0.28 -5.84 16.38
CA PHE A 33 0.35 -5.95 14.93
C PHE A 33 0.82 -7.33 14.49
N GLU A 34 1.91 -7.86 15.06
CA GLU A 34 2.41 -9.20 14.72
C GLU A 34 1.35 -10.29 14.97
N LYS A 35 0.70 -10.23 16.14
CA LYS A 35 -0.33 -11.20 16.52
C LYS A 35 -1.52 -11.14 15.55
N THR A 36 -1.95 -9.96 15.16
CA THR A 36 -3.14 -9.79 14.33
C THR A 36 -2.86 -9.99 12.85
N LEU A 37 -1.64 -9.70 12.38
CA LEU A 37 -1.15 -10.10 11.07
C LEU A 37 -1.18 -11.63 10.92
N LYS A 38 -0.68 -12.36 11.93
CA LYS A 38 -0.78 -13.83 11.95
C LYS A 38 -2.23 -14.31 11.90
N ALA A 39 -3.13 -13.68 12.64
CA ALA A 39 -4.55 -14.01 12.63
C ALA A 39 -5.21 -13.75 11.27
N ALA A 40 -4.85 -12.67 10.57
CA ALA A 40 -5.32 -12.39 9.21
C ALA A 40 -4.85 -13.46 8.22
N LEU A 41 -3.60 -13.89 8.32
CA LEU A 41 -3.09 -14.99 7.49
C LEU A 41 -3.79 -16.33 7.79
N GLN A 42 -4.15 -16.58 9.05
CA GLN A 42 -4.96 -17.75 9.43
C GLN A 42 -6.38 -17.67 8.85
N ALA A 43 -6.99 -16.48 8.83
CA ALA A 43 -8.29 -16.28 8.19
C ALA A 43 -8.21 -16.57 6.68
N LEU A 44 -7.18 -16.09 5.99
CA LEU A 44 -6.97 -16.41 4.57
C LEU A 44 -6.70 -17.90 4.32
N ALA A 45 -6.02 -18.58 5.23
CA ALA A 45 -5.84 -20.03 5.13
C ALA A 45 -7.16 -20.79 5.33
N PHE A 46 -8.07 -20.28 6.14
CA PHE A 46 -9.38 -20.88 6.40
C PHE A 46 -10.39 -20.61 5.27
N TYR A 47 -10.54 -19.34 4.87
CA TYR A 47 -11.51 -18.93 3.85
C TYR A 47 -10.99 -19.14 2.42
N GLY A 48 -9.68 -19.20 2.22
CA GLY A 48 -9.07 -19.13 0.90
C GLY A 48 -8.66 -17.70 0.54
N ARG A 49 -7.58 -17.60 -0.25
CA ARG A 49 -7.10 -16.34 -0.80
C ARG A 49 -7.66 -16.14 -2.19
N TYR A 50 -8.24 -14.97 -2.43
CA TYR A 50 -8.63 -14.57 -3.77
C TYR A 50 -7.41 -14.02 -4.54
N ASP A 51 -6.92 -14.77 -5.53
CA ASP A 51 -5.66 -14.48 -6.23
C ASP A 51 -5.87 -13.65 -7.51
N ASN A 52 -6.19 -12.37 -7.33
CA ASN A 52 -6.27 -11.39 -8.42
C ASN A 52 -5.49 -10.12 -8.05
N PRO A 53 -4.27 -9.94 -8.58
CA PRO A 53 -3.42 -8.81 -8.23
C PRO A 53 -4.02 -7.44 -8.56
N ALA A 54 -4.77 -7.33 -9.66
CA ALA A 54 -5.36 -6.05 -10.08
C ALA A 54 -6.49 -5.62 -9.13
N GLU A 55 -7.32 -6.56 -8.71
CA GLU A 55 -8.40 -6.28 -7.75
C GLU A 55 -7.85 -6.03 -6.35
N MET A 56 -6.83 -6.78 -5.93
CA MET A 56 -6.14 -6.51 -4.68
C MET A 56 -5.53 -5.10 -4.68
N GLN A 57 -4.80 -4.71 -5.73
CA GLN A 57 -4.27 -3.35 -5.86
C GLN A 57 -5.36 -2.30 -5.73
N ARG A 58 -6.49 -2.48 -6.42
CA ARG A 58 -7.63 -1.55 -6.35
C ARG A 58 -8.18 -1.41 -4.93
N VAL A 59 -8.30 -2.51 -4.19
CA VAL A 59 -8.78 -2.48 -2.80
C VAL A 59 -7.79 -1.76 -1.89
N ALA A 60 -6.49 -2.04 -2.03
CA ALA A 60 -5.45 -1.33 -1.28
C ALA A 60 -5.49 0.18 -1.57
N ASP A 61 -5.59 0.60 -2.84
CA ASP A 61 -5.61 2.01 -3.21
C ASP A 61 -6.80 2.75 -2.60
N ILE A 62 -7.99 2.15 -2.63
CA ILE A 62 -9.19 2.70 -1.99
C ILE A 62 -8.99 2.76 -0.47
N GLY A 63 -8.52 1.67 0.13
CA GLY A 63 -8.29 1.56 1.57
C GLY A 63 -7.32 2.60 2.09
N TYR A 64 -6.18 2.80 1.42
CA TYR A 64 -5.19 3.80 1.81
C TYR A 64 -5.68 5.24 1.63
N ARG A 65 -6.44 5.54 0.57
CA ARG A 65 -7.07 6.86 0.41
C ARG A 65 -8.03 7.17 1.57
N ILE A 66 -8.79 6.18 2.03
CA ILE A 66 -9.70 6.34 3.18
C ILE A 66 -8.89 6.49 4.48
N ALA A 67 -7.86 5.66 4.67
CA ALA A 67 -7.02 5.69 5.87
C ALA A 67 -6.33 7.05 6.09
N GLN A 68 -5.89 7.69 5.00
CA GLN A 68 -5.26 9.03 5.03
C GLN A 68 -6.20 10.11 5.60
N GLU A 69 -7.50 10.02 5.28
CA GLU A 69 -8.52 10.95 5.77
C GLU A 69 -9.13 10.53 7.12
N SER A 70 -8.68 9.41 7.68
CA SER A 70 -9.19 8.88 8.94
C SER A 70 -8.52 9.50 10.17
N LYS A 71 -9.14 9.32 11.33
CA LYS A 71 -8.53 9.64 12.64
C LYS A 71 -7.60 8.53 13.16
N PHE A 72 -7.44 7.42 12.42
CA PHE A 72 -6.76 6.20 12.84
C PHE A 72 -5.41 6.03 12.12
N GLN A 73 -4.62 7.11 12.07
CA GLN A 73 -3.39 7.17 11.29
C GLN A 73 -2.22 6.38 11.91
N ASP A 74 -2.35 5.95 13.17
CA ASP A 74 -1.32 5.22 13.90
C ASP A 74 -1.26 3.71 13.58
N TYR A 75 -2.14 3.22 12.70
CA TYR A 75 -2.24 1.80 12.36
C TYR A 75 -1.63 1.49 10.98
N PRO A 76 -0.77 0.46 10.91
CA PRO A 76 -0.20 -0.01 9.65
C PRO A 76 -1.19 -0.89 8.86
N TYR A 77 -2.18 -0.26 8.22
CA TYR A 77 -3.24 -0.98 7.52
C TYR A 77 -2.71 -1.96 6.46
N THR A 78 -3.19 -3.20 6.53
CA THR A 78 -3.01 -4.22 5.49
C THR A 78 -4.37 -4.68 5.01
N PHE A 79 -4.56 -4.77 3.70
CA PHE A 79 -5.81 -5.22 3.09
C PHE A 79 -5.64 -6.59 2.46
N TYR A 80 -6.70 -7.40 2.54
CA TYR A 80 -6.73 -8.75 1.99
C TYR A 80 -8.05 -9.01 1.26
N LEU A 81 -8.01 -9.93 0.30
CA LEU A 81 -9.18 -10.47 -0.36
C LEU A 81 -9.29 -11.97 -0.05
N ALA A 82 -10.37 -12.33 0.64
CA ALA A 82 -10.73 -13.70 0.93
C ALA A 82 -11.70 -14.24 -0.13
N ASP A 83 -11.55 -15.50 -0.51
CA ASP A 83 -12.42 -16.16 -1.48
C ASP A 83 -13.64 -16.76 -0.76
N MET A 84 -14.66 -15.94 -0.54
CA MET A 84 -15.86 -16.32 0.21
C MET A 84 -17.12 -16.33 -0.68
N PRO A 85 -18.02 -17.33 -0.53
CA PRO A 85 -19.23 -17.38 -1.32
C PRO A 85 -20.25 -16.29 -0.94
N GLU A 86 -20.30 -15.90 0.33
CA GLU A 86 -21.13 -14.78 0.80
C GLU A 86 -20.34 -13.47 0.92
N PRO A 87 -20.92 -12.31 0.52
CA PRO A 87 -20.30 -11.01 0.73
C PRO A 87 -20.06 -10.71 2.21
N ASN A 88 -18.82 -10.39 2.57
CA ASN A 88 -18.44 -10.00 3.93
C ASN A 88 -17.18 -9.12 3.95
N ALA A 89 -17.01 -8.36 5.02
CA ALA A 89 -15.77 -7.65 5.35
C ALA A 89 -15.66 -7.49 6.87
N PHE A 90 -14.48 -7.72 7.41
CA PHE A 90 -14.17 -7.50 8.83
C PHE A 90 -12.76 -6.96 8.98
N ALA A 91 -12.46 -6.40 10.15
CA ALA A 91 -11.14 -5.93 10.51
C ALA A 91 -10.70 -6.57 11.83
N LEU A 92 -9.43 -6.90 11.93
CA LEU A 92 -8.78 -7.32 13.16
C LEU A 92 -8.09 -6.12 13.81
N PRO A 93 -7.88 -6.16 15.15
CA PRO A 93 -7.11 -5.14 15.84
C PRO A 93 -5.74 -4.91 15.16
N GLY A 94 -5.20 -3.69 15.21
CA GLY A 94 -3.91 -3.39 14.60
C GLY A 94 -3.95 -3.06 13.10
N GLY A 95 -5.13 -3.11 12.45
CA GLY A 95 -5.31 -2.63 11.08
C GLY A 95 -5.32 -3.72 10.00
N GLN A 96 -5.60 -4.97 10.37
CA GLN A 96 -5.58 -6.13 9.47
C GLN A 96 -6.96 -6.57 9.02
#